data_AF-A0A8J4UMG7-F1
#
_entry.id   AF-A0A8J4UMG7-F1
#
_cell.length_a   1.000
_cell.length_b   1.000
_cell.length_c   1.000
_cell.angle_alpha   90.00
_cell.angle_beta   90.00
_cell.angle_gamma   90.00
#
_symmetry.space_group_name_H-M   'P 1'
#
loop_
_entity.id
_entity.type
_entity.pdbx_description
1 polymer ?
#
loop_
_entity_poly.entity_id
_entity_poly.type
_entity_poly.pdbx_seq_one_letter_code
_entity_poly.pdbx_strand_id
1 'polypeptide(L)'
;MQLREFLPKVITSDFLDALHKARSLDTLREQSQEQQQQLKQECLHLCSRLDAAQSECQREREEKLALRERLWESREQLQQQAEFCTDLGAATCTVLWSASRREEAVRDILADGKLQPFLSVAGQTLESFVKSLDEEEKPQQQNYNSHEHQFVLALAGVITNFAAVTCGRDFISSSAHVLLDTLMQLLGLMKSGVFPKLKVLMLMALYNVSLSVNGLTYISESPAILPLICTLLEDQDSE
;
A
#
# COMPACT_ATOMS: atom_id res chain seq x y z
N MET A 1 -39.72 -19.84 96.74
CA MET A 1 -40.08 -19.51 95.34
C MET A 1 -40.69 -18.12 95.32
N GLN A 2 -39.95 -17.06 94.96
CA GLN A 2 -40.50 -15.69 94.88
C GLN A 2 -40.31 -15.01 93.51
N LEU A 3 -39.67 -15.69 92.54
CA LEU A 3 -39.53 -15.16 91.18
C LEU A 3 -40.87 -15.08 90.42
N ARG A 4 -41.82 -15.98 90.68
CA ARG A 4 -43.11 -16.03 89.95
C ARG A 4 -44.09 -14.89 90.30
N GLU A 5 -44.02 -14.30 91.48
CA GLU A 5 -44.96 -13.24 91.91
C GLU A 5 -44.51 -11.82 91.52
N PHE A 6 -43.21 -11.61 91.31
CA PHE A 6 -42.65 -10.31 90.92
C PHE A 6 -42.48 -10.13 89.41
N LEU A 7 -42.36 -11.23 88.64
CA LEU A 7 -42.21 -11.19 87.19
C LEU A 7 -43.34 -10.41 86.47
N PRO A 8 -44.64 -10.59 86.80
CA PRO A 8 -45.72 -9.91 86.09
C PRO A 8 -45.80 -8.39 86.37
N LYS A 9 -45.21 -7.92 87.48
CA LYS A 9 -45.22 -6.50 87.88
C LYS A 9 -44.06 -5.69 87.29
N VAL A 10 -43.00 -6.36 86.84
CA VAL A 10 -41.81 -5.74 86.24
C VAL A 10 -41.88 -5.78 84.70
N ILE A 11 -42.61 -6.75 84.13
CA ILE A 11 -42.84 -6.87 82.69
C ILE A 11 -44.10 -6.07 82.32
N THR A 12 -43.94 -4.76 82.12
CA THR A 12 -44.97 -3.87 81.56
C THR A 12 -44.98 -3.94 80.02
N SER A 13 -46.13 -3.68 79.39
CA SER A 13 -46.28 -3.60 77.92
C SER A 13 -45.22 -2.70 77.28
N ASP A 14 -44.95 -1.54 77.89
CA ASP A 14 -43.97 -0.56 77.41
C ASP A 14 -42.53 -1.11 77.42
N PHE A 15 -42.21 -1.99 78.38
CA PHE A 15 -40.90 -2.63 78.46
C PHE A 15 -40.74 -3.68 77.35
N LEU A 16 -41.79 -4.46 77.05
CA LEU A 16 -41.79 -5.41 75.94
C LEU A 16 -41.71 -4.69 74.58
N ASP A 17 -42.41 -3.57 74.41
CA ASP A 17 -42.34 -2.73 73.20
C ASP A 17 -40.97 -2.07 73.02
N ALA A 18 -40.35 -1.60 74.11
CA ALA A 18 -38.99 -1.07 74.08
C ALA A 18 -37.96 -2.15 73.70
N LEU A 19 -38.13 -3.37 74.20
CA LEU A 19 -37.26 -4.51 73.90
C LEU A 19 -37.44 -4.97 72.44
N HIS A 20 -38.68 -4.98 71.93
CA HIS A 20 -38.97 -5.29 70.53
C HIS A 20 -38.42 -4.21 69.58
N LYS A 21 -38.51 -2.93 69.94
CA LYS A 21 -37.88 -1.81 69.21
C LYS A 21 -36.36 -1.90 69.22
N ALA A 22 -35.76 -2.15 70.38
CA ALA A 22 -34.31 -2.33 70.50
C ALA A 22 -33.82 -3.48 69.59
N ARG A 23 -34.53 -4.61 69.59
CA ARG A 23 -34.23 -5.75 68.72
C ARG A 23 -34.34 -5.41 67.23
N SER A 24 -35.36 -4.64 66.85
CA SER A 24 -35.52 -4.19 65.45
C SER A 24 -34.41 -3.19 65.03
N LEU A 25 -33.99 -2.30 65.94
CA LEU A 25 -32.89 -1.38 65.70
C LEU A 25 -31.56 -2.11 65.58
N ASP A 26 -31.33 -3.15 66.39
CA ASP A 26 -30.14 -4.00 66.28
C ASP A 26 -30.10 -4.71 64.92
N THR A 27 -31.22 -5.29 64.45
CA THR A 27 -31.27 -5.92 63.12
C THR A 27 -31.03 -4.93 61.97
N LEU A 28 -31.57 -3.71 62.06
CA LEU A 28 -31.34 -2.65 61.07
C LEU A 28 -29.88 -2.18 61.08
N ARG A 29 -29.27 -2.11 62.27
CA ARG A 29 -27.86 -1.77 62.44
C ARG A 29 -26.95 -2.83 61.84
N GLU A 30 -27.24 -4.11 62.05
CA GLU A 30 -26.50 -5.23 61.44
C GLU A 30 -26.59 -5.19 59.90
N GLN A 31 -27.80 -5.03 59.35
CA GLN A 31 -28.00 -4.90 57.89
C GLN A 31 -27.29 -3.68 57.31
N SER A 32 -27.31 -2.55 58.01
CA SER A 32 -26.61 -1.33 57.60
C SER A 32 -25.08 -1.53 57.62
N GLN A 33 -24.53 -2.25 58.61
CA GLN A 33 -23.12 -2.58 58.68
C GLN A 33 -22.68 -3.53 57.57
N GLU A 34 -23.50 -4.55 57.25
CA GLU A 34 -23.25 -5.46 56.13
C GLU A 34 -23.24 -4.72 54.79
N GLN A 35 -24.24 -3.88 54.53
CA GLN A 35 -24.28 -3.03 53.33
C GLN A 35 -23.06 -2.10 53.24
N GLN A 36 -22.65 -1.50 54.36
CA GLN A 36 -21.47 -0.63 54.38
C GLN A 36 -20.18 -1.42 54.10
N GLN A 37 -20.06 -2.66 54.58
CA GLN A 37 -18.93 -3.52 54.24
C GLN A 37 -18.93 -3.91 52.76
N GLN A 38 -20.09 -4.25 52.22
CA GLN A 38 -20.25 -4.62 50.81
C GLN A 38 -19.89 -3.45 49.88
N LEU A 39 -20.41 -2.24 50.16
CA LEU A 39 -20.06 -1.02 49.41
C LEU A 39 -18.56 -0.69 49.49
N LYS A 40 -17.90 -0.93 50.63
CA LYS A 40 -16.44 -0.77 50.75
C LYS A 40 -15.69 -1.75 49.87
N GLN A 41 -16.12 -3.02 49.82
CA GLN A 41 -15.51 -4.02 48.96
C GLN A 41 -15.71 -3.69 47.47
N GLU A 42 -16.91 -3.25 47.09
CA GLU A 42 -17.20 -2.79 45.73
C GLU A 42 -16.35 -1.58 45.34
N CYS A 43 -16.22 -0.60 46.23
CA CYS A 43 -15.38 0.56 46.01
C CYS A 43 -13.91 0.16 45.77
N LEU A 44 -13.36 -0.73 46.61
CA LEU A 44 -12.01 -1.26 46.44
C LEU A 44 -11.84 -1.99 45.10
N HIS A 45 -12.82 -2.83 44.73
CA HIS A 45 -12.78 -3.56 43.47
C HIS A 45 -12.82 -2.62 42.25
N LEU A 46 -13.69 -1.60 42.30
CA LEU A 46 -13.79 -0.58 41.25
C LEU A 46 -12.50 0.26 41.15
N CYS A 47 -11.90 0.64 42.28
CA CYS A 47 -10.60 1.30 42.30
C CYS A 47 -9.52 0.45 41.62
N SER A 48 -9.39 -0.82 42.00
CA SER A 48 -8.40 -1.72 41.37
C SER A 48 -8.64 -1.90 39.86
N ARG A 49 -9.90 -1.95 39.42
CA ARG A 49 -10.23 -2.02 37.99
C ARG A 49 -9.90 -0.73 37.25
N LEU A 50 -10.15 0.42 37.88
CA LEU A 50 -9.81 1.72 37.31
C LEU A 50 -8.29 1.86 37.15
N ASP A 51 -7.52 1.49 38.17
CA ASP A 51 -6.05 1.54 38.15
C ASP A 51 -5.48 0.63 37.06
N ALA A 52 -6.02 -0.60 36.94
CA ALA A 52 -5.63 -1.53 35.89
C ALA A 52 -5.93 -0.97 34.48
N ALA A 53 -7.13 -0.43 34.27
CA ALA A 53 -7.52 0.17 32.99
C ALA A 53 -6.69 1.42 32.66
N GLN A 54 -6.35 2.24 33.65
CA GLN A 54 -5.47 3.41 33.46
C GLN A 54 -4.04 2.98 33.07
N SER A 55 -3.50 1.95 33.74
CA SER A 55 -2.19 1.41 33.41
C SER A 55 -2.15 0.83 32.00
N GLU A 56 -3.19 0.08 31.60
CA GLU A 56 -3.29 -0.47 30.25
C GLU A 56 -3.42 0.62 29.18
N CYS A 57 -4.27 1.63 29.40
CA CYS A 57 -4.41 2.77 28.51
C CYS A 57 -3.08 3.54 28.32
N GLN A 58 -2.31 3.71 29.39
CA GLN A 58 -1.00 4.36 29.31
C GLN A 58 0.00 3.50 28.50
N ARG A 59 0.03 2.18 28.74
CA ARG A 59 0.86 1.25 27.96
C ARG A 59 0.50 1.28 26.47
N GLU A 60 -0.78 1.19 26.13
CA GLU A 60 -1.24 1.26 24.75
C GLU A 60 -0.89 2.60 24.08
N ARG A 61 -0.95 3.70 24.83
CA ARG A 61 -0.56 5.02 24.32
C ARG A 61 0.93 5.08 23.98
N GLU A 62 1.79 4.54 24.84
CA GLU A 62 3.23 4.46 24.62
C GLU A 62 3.56 3.56 23.42
N GLU A 63 2.95 2.38 23.33
CA GLU A 63 3.09 1.47 22.19
C GLU A 63 2.63 2.12 20.87
N LYS A 64 1.50 2.83 20.88
CA LYS A 64 1.00 3.55 19.72
C LYS A 64 1.95 4.64 19.25
N LEU A 65 2.60 5.36 20.17
CA LEU A 65 3.61 6.37 19.82
C LEU A 65 4.84 5.70 19.19
N ALA A 66 5.36 4.65 19.81
CA ALA A 66 6.51 3.91 19.27
C ALA A 66 6.22 3.30 17.88
N LEU A 67 5.01 2.78 17.65
CA LEU A 67 4.62 2.26 16.34
C LEU A 67 4.50 3.36 15.28
N ARG A 68 4.03 4.56 15.66
CA ARG A 68 3.96 5.70 14.75
C ARG A 68 5.33 6.20 14.34
N GLU A 69 6.28 6.24 15.27
CA GLU A 69 7.67 6.60 14.99
C GLU A 69 8.29 5.62 14.01
N ARG A 70 8.18 4.30 14.26
CA ARG A 70 8.67 3.26 13.33
C ARG A 70 8.02 3.32 11.95
N LEU A 71 6.72 3.58 11.88
CA LEU A 71 6.02 3.75 10.61
C LEU A 71 6.55 4.95 9.84
N TRP A 72 6.83 6.05 10.53
CA TRP A 72 7.39 7.26 9.93
C TRP A 72 8.81 7.00 9.42
N GLU A 73 9.68 6.39 10.22
CA GLU A 73 11.04 6.00 9.83
C GLU A 73 11.04 5.06 8.61
N SER A 74 10.18 4.04 8.62
CA SER A 74 10.06 3.10 7.50
C SER A 74 9.55 3.78 6.24
N ARG A 75 8.62 4.74 6.36
CA ARG A 75 8.12 5.52 5.22
C ARG A 75 9.21 6.42 4.63
N GLU A 76 10.02 7.06 5.47
CA GLU A 76 11.15 7.88 5.04
C GLU A 76 12.20 7.03 4.32
N GLN A 77 12.55 5.86 4.87
CA GLN A 77 13.48 4.93 4.23
C GLN A 77 12.98 4.43 2.87
N LEU A 78 11.69 4.07 2.76
CA LEU A 78 11.10 3.66 1.49
C LEU A 78 11.11 4.78 0.45
N GLN A 79 10.82 6.01 0.85
CA GLN A 79 10.87 7.18 -0.03
C GLN A 79 12.30 7.41 -0.54
N GLN A 80 13.30 7.40 0.34
CA GLN A 80 14.71 7.53 -0.03
C GLN A 80 15.17 6.41 -0.97
N GLN A 81 14.72 5.17 -0.72
CA GLN A 81 15.03 4.03 -1.60
C GLN A 81 14.38 4.17 -2.98
N ALA A 82 13.14 4.65 -3.05
CA ALA A 82 12.45 4.89 -4.31
C ALA A 82 13.14 5.97 -5.15
N GLU A 83 13.54 7.08 -4.52
CA GLU A 83 14.32 8.17 -5.16
C GLU A 83 15.67 7.65 -5.66
N PHE A 84 16.42 6.94 -4.81
CA PHE A 84 17.70 6.34 -5.20
C PHE A 84 17.57 5.35 -6.37
N CYS A 85 16.57 4.46 -6.34
CA CYS A 85 16.32 3.51 -7.42
C CYS A 85 15.95 4.21 -8.73
N THR A 86 15.18 5.30 -8.65
CA THR A 86 14.80 6.12 -9.82
C THR A 86 16.01 6.80 -10.42
N ASP A 87 16.86 7.43 -9.60
CA ASP A 87 18.08 8.09 -10.05
C ASP A 87 19.08 7.09 -10.66
N LEU A 88 19.26 5.94 -10.01
CA LEU A 88 20.10 4.86 -10.52
C LEU A 88 19.56 4.32 -11.85
N GLY A 89 18.25 4.08 -11.93
CA GLY A 89 17.56 3.64 -13.15
C GLY A 89 17.73 4.63 -14.30
N ALA A 90 17.51 5.92 -14.04
CA ALA A 90 17.69 7.00 -15.00
C ALA A 90 19.13 7.05 -15.54
N ALA A 91 20.13 7.06 -14.66
CA ALA A 91 21.53 7.13 -15.05
C ALA A 91 21.97 5.89 -15.85
N THR A 92 21.66 4.70 -15.36
CA THR A 92 22.06 3.44 -15.99
C THR A 92 21.36 3.21 -17.33
N CYS A 93 20.05 3.46 -17.41
CA CYS A 93 19.31 3.31 -18.66
C CYS A 93 19.70 4.37 -19.68
N THR A 94 20.06 5.59 -19.27
CA THR A 94 20.57 6.61 -20.20
C THR A 94 21.89 6.17 -20.84
N VAL A 95 22.80 5.60 -20.05
CA VAL A 95 24.07 5.04 -20.56
C VAL A 95 23.79 3.86 -21.48
N LEU A 96 22.90 2.94 -21.07
CA LEU A 96 22.55 1.76 -21.87
C LEU A 96 21.84 2.15 -23.17
N TRP A 97 20.99 3.18 -23.14
CA TRP A 97 20.33 3.71 -24.33
C TRP A 97 21.37 4.26 -25.30
N SER A 98 22.34 5.03 -24.80
CA SER A 98 23.44 5.52 -25.61
C SER A 98 24.29 4.39 -26.21
N ALA A 99 24.63 3.38 -25.40
CA ALA A 99 25.49 2.26 -25.80
C ALA A 99 24.81 1.31 -26.81
N SER A 100 23.53 1.04 -26.62
CA SER A 100 22.71 0.16 -27.48
C SER A 100 22.44 0.72 -28.88
N ARG A 101 22.84 1.97 -29.17
CA ARG A 101 22.85 2.50 -30.54
C ARG A 101 23.83 1.76 -31.47
N ARG A 102 24.81 1.05 -30.90
CA ARG A 102 25.76 0.23 -31.66
C ARG A 102 25.23 -1.20 -31.73
N GLU A 103 25.09 -1.72 -32.95
CA GLU A 103 24.63 -3.10 -33.18
C GLU A 103 25.51 -4.14 -32.47
N GLU A 104 26.83 -3.95 -32.44
CA GLU A 104 27.75 -4.85 -31.72
C GLU A 104 27.41 -4.95 -30.23
N ALA A 105 27.09 -3.82 -29.58
CA ALA A 105 26.72 -3.82 -28.17
C ALA A 105 25.43 -4.60 -27.92
N VAL A 106 24.45 -4.50 -28.84
CA VAL A 106 23.21 -5.28 -28.76
C VAL A 106 23.48 -6.78 -28.90
N ARG A 107 24.37 -7.17 -29.83
CA ARG A 107 24.76 -8.57 -30.02
C ARG A 107 25.47 -9.13 -28.78
N ASP A 108 26.38 -8.37 -28.18
CA ASP A 108 27.10 -8.79 -26.98
C ASP A 108 26.16 -8.97 -25.77
N ILE A 109 25.22 -8.03 -25.57
CA ILE A 109 24.21 -8.12 -24.50
C ILE A 109 23.30 -9.34 -24.69
N LEU A 110 22.90 -9.61 -25.94
CA LEU A 110 22.07 -10.76 -26.26
C LEU A 110 22.81 -12.09 -26.00
N ALA A 111 24.10 -12.16 -26.35
CA ALA A 111 24.93 -13.34 -26.13
C ALA A 111 25.14 -13.68 -24.65
N ASP A 112 25.14 -12.68 -23.76
CA ASP A 112 25.26 -12.87 -22.31
C ASP A 112 23.95 -13.41 -21.65
N GLY A 113 22.87 -13.51 -22.41
CA GLY A 113 21.59 -14.10 -21.95
C GLY A 113 20.86 -13.26 -20.89
N LYS A 114 21.29 -12.02 -20.63
CA LYS A 114 20.70 -11.13 -19.63
C LYS A 114 19.53 -10.29 -20.15
N LEU A 115 19.25 -10.38 -21.45
CA LEU A 115 18.24 -9.53 -22.08
C LEU A 115 16.81 -9.81 -21.59
N GLN A 116 16.40 -11.08 -21.43
CA GLN A 116 15.03 -11.39 -21.00
C GLN A 116 14.70 -10.88 -19.59
N PRO A 117 15.54 -11.11 -18.55
CA PRO A 117 15.31 -10.50 -17.24
C PRO A 117 15.22 -8.98 -17.30
N PHE A 118 16.09 -8.33 -18.09
CA PHE A 118 16.04 -6.89 -18.30
C PHE A 118 14.71 -6.44 -18.92
N LEU A 119 14.27 -7.07 -20.01
CA LEU A 119 13.02 -6.72 -20.69
C LEU A 119 11.78 -6.97 -19.81
N SER A 120 11.82 -7.99 -18.95
CA SER A 120 10.74 -8.25 -17.98
C SER A 120 10.61 -7.12 -16.96
N VAL A 121 11.73 -6.69 -16.37
CA VAL A 121 11.73 -5.55 -15.44
C VAL A 121 11.34 -4.28 -16.19
N ALA A 122 11.83 -4.10 -17.41
CA ALA A 122 11.53 -2.92 -18.21
C ALA A 122 10.02 -2.78 -18.48
N GLY A 123 9.35 -3.87 -18.87
CA GLY A 123 7.90 -3.90 -19.06
C GLY A 123 7.14 -3.54 -17.77
N GLN A 124 7.51 -4.12 -16.63
CA GLN A 124 6.88 -3.82 -15.33
C GLN A 124 7.08 -2.36 -14.90
N THR A 125 8.26 -1.79 -15.12
CA THR A 125 8.54 -0.39 -14.82
C THR A 125 7.68 0.55 -15.67
N LEU A 126 7.58 0.28 -16.98
CA LEU A 126 6.72 1.06 -17.88
C LEU A 126 5.24 0.93 -17.47
N GLU A 127 4.80 -0.27 -17.13
CA GLU A 127 3.42 -0.51 -16.71
C GLU A 127 3.09 0.22 -15.39
N SER A 128 3.97 0.12 -14.40
CA SER A 128 3.79 0.81 -13.11
C SER A 128 3.70 2.32 -13.29
N PHE A 129 4.57 2.88 -14.14
CA PHE A 129 4.59 4.31 -14.40
C PHE A 129 3.35 4.78 -15.17
N VAL A 130 2.93 4.08 -16.22
CA VAL A 130 1.72 4.48 -16.97
C VAL A 130 0.47 4.40 -16.10
N LYS A 131 0.37 3.41 -15.19
CA LYS A 131 -0.75 3.32 -14.24
C LYS A 131 -0.76 4.47 -13.22
N SER A 132 0.41 4.96 -12.78
CA SER A 132 0.46 6.09 -11.85
C SER A 132 0.07 7.42 -12.50
N LEU A 133 0.24 7.57 -13.82
CA LEU A 133 -0.21 8.76 -14.55
C LEU A 133 -1.72 8.99 -14.47
N ASP A 134 -2.53 7.93 -14.36
CA ASP A 134 -4.00 8.04 -14.26
C ASP A 134 -4.49 8.41 -12.86
N GLU A 135 -3.71 8.13 -11.80
CA GLU A 135 -4.06 8.47 -10.42
C GLU A 135 -3.81 9.96 -10.10
N GLU A 136 -3.01 10.67 -10.90
CA GLU A 136 -2.68 12.08 -10.73
C GLU A 136 -3.68 13.02 -11.47
N GLU A 137 -4.97 12.97 -11.14
CA GLU A 137 -5.99 13.92 -11.65
C GLU A 137 -5.86 15.37 -11.10
N LYS A 138 -4.69 15.76 -10.54
CA LYS A 138 -4.45 17.15 -10.12
C LYS A 138 -3.72 17.94 -11.23
N PRO A 139 -4.29 19.04 -11.74
CA PRO A 139 -3.74 19.81 -12.86
C PRO A 139 -2.57 20.73 -12.46
N GLN A 140 -1.63 20.24 -11.64
CA GLN A 140 -0.54 21.06 -11.12
C GLN A 140 0.81 20.38 -11.37
N GLN A 141 1.39 20.78 -12.49
CA GLN A 141 2.81 20.64 -12.82
C GLN A 141 3.29 19.20 -12.93
N GLN A 142 2.93 18.52 -14.04
CA GLN A 142 3.77 17.46 -14.58
C GLN A 142 5.16 18.07 -14.83
N ASN A 143 6.06 17.86 -13.87
CA ASN A 143 7.44 18.29 -14.00
C ASN A 143 8.08 17.29 -14.95
N TYR A 144 7.91 17.51 -16.27
CA TYR A 144 8.38 16.68 -17.38
C TYR A 144 9.90 16.45 -17.40
N ASN A 145 10.62 16.95 -16.39
CA ASN A 145 12.04 16.83 -16.19
C ASN A 145 12.41 16.08 -14.88
N SER A 146 11.49 15.29 -14.32
CA SER A 146 11.82 14.40 -13.20
C SER A 146 12.71 13.24 -13.65
N HIS A 147 13.52 12.71 -12.72
CA HIS A 147 14.34 11.53 -12.98
C HIS A 147 13.50 10.31 -13.36
N GLU A 148 12.25 10.23 -12.88
CA GLU A 148 11.31 9.17 -13.26
C GLU A 148 10.94 9.23 -14.74
N HIS A 149 10.63 10.43 -15.26
CA HIS A 149 10.36 10.63 -16.69
C HIS A 149 11.60 10.30 -17.54
N GLN A 150 12.78 10.72 -17.09
CA GLN A 150 14.04 10.40 -17.78
C GLN A 150 14.32 8.90 -17.76
N PHE A 151 14.04 8.22 -16.64
CA PHE A 151 14.20 6.78 -16.51
C PHE A 151 13.31 6.02 -17.49
N VAL A 152 12.00 6.29 -17.51
CA VAL A 152 11.08 5.57 -18.40
C VAL A 152 11.34 5.86 -19.88
N LEU A 153 11.70 7.09 -20.24
CA LEU A 153 12.10 7.42 -21.60
C LEU A 153 13.38 6.69 -22.00
N ALA A 154 14.38 6.67 -21.13
CA ALA A 154 15.63 5.97 -21.41
C ALA A 154 15.41 4.47 -21.55
N LEU A 155 14.58 3.89 -20.69
CA LEU A 155 14.23 2.48 -20.71
C LEU A 155 13.48 2.09 -22.00
N ALA A 156 12.45 2.87 -22.38
CA ALA A 156 11.76 2.69 -23.65
C ALA A 156 12.72 2.85 -24.85
N GLY A 157 13.63 3.82 -24.78
CA GLY A 157 14.67 4.04 -25.78
C GLY A 157 15.63 2.86 -25.95
N VAL A 158 16.03 2.20 -24.86
CA VAL A 158 16.81 0.95 -24.92
C VAL A 158 16.03 -0.13 -25.68
N ILE A 159 14.75 -0.32 -25.35
CA ILE A 159 13.89 -1.31 -26.02
C ILE A 159 13.79 -0.99 -27.52
N THR A 160 13.58 0.27 -27.88
CA THR A 160 13.51 0.72 -29.28
C THR A 160 14.80 0.39 -30.04
N ASN A 161 15.97 0.64 -29.44
CA ASN A 161 17.26 0.29 -30.04
C ASN A 161 17.44 -1.22 -30.22
N PHE A 162 17.05 -2.03 -29.22
CA PHE A 162 17.11 -3.49 -29.37
C PHE A 162 16.19 -3.99 -30.49
N ALA A 163 14.98 -3.44 -30.59
CA ALA A 163 14.06 -3.76 -31.68
C ALA A 163 14.60 -3.32 -33.06
N ALA A 164 15.41 -2.25 -33.13
CA ALA A 164 16.00 -1.78 -34.38
C ALA A 164 17.05 -2.74 -34.96
N VAL A 165 17.72 -3.52 -34.09
CA VAL A 165 18.74 -4.50 -34.50
C VAL A 165 18.10 -5.85 -34.81
N THR A 166 18.50 -6.51 -35.90
CA THR A 166 17.91 -7.78 -36.36
C THR A 166 17.88 -8.86 -35.28
N CYS A 167 19.01 -9.18 -34.64
CA CYS A 167 19.04 -10.21 -33.60
C CYS A 167 18.22 -9.83 -32.35
N GLY A 168 18.15 -8.54 -32.01
CA GLY A 168 17.34 -8.05 -30.89
C GLY A 168 15.85 -8.15 -31.18
N ARG A 169 15.42 -7.76 -32.38
CA ARG A 169 14.05 -7.96 -32.87
C ARG A 169 13.63 -9.43 -32.92
N ASP A 170 14.48 -10.28 -33.46
CA ASP A 170 14.20 -11.72 -33.56
C ASP A 170 14.04 -12.32 -32.17
N PHE A 171 14.85 -11.88 -31.21
CA PHE A 171 14.69 -12.26 -29.80
C PHE A 171 13.37 -11.76 -29.21
N ILE A 172 13.05 -10.46 -29.39
CA ILE A 172 11.82 -9.87 -28.83
C ILE A 172 10.58 -10.59 -29.37
N SER A 173 10.52 -10.80 -30.69
CA SER A 173 9.40 -11.47 -31.37
C SER A 173 9.26 -12.96 -31.05
N SER A 174 10.32 -13.60 -30.54
CA SER A 174 10.29 -15.04 -30.23
C SER A 174 10.21 -15.35 -28.74
N SER A 175 10.72 -14.45 -27.89
CA SER A 175 10.95 -14.72 -26.45
C SER A 175 10.43 -13.65 -25.50
N ALA A 176 10.09 -12.45 -25.98
CA ALA A 176 9.67 -11.32 -25.12
C ALA A 176 8.21 -10.90 -25.41
N HIS A 177 7.32 -11.86 -25.62
CA HIS A 177 5.89 -11.63 -25.90
C HIS A 177 5.19 -10.80 -24.81
N VAL A 178 5.52 -11.06 -23.53
CA VAL A 178 4.99 -10.27 -22.40
C VAL A 178 5.29 -8.78 -22.59
N LEU A 179 6.50 -8.42 -23.04
CA LEU A 179 6.82 -7.02 -23.30
C LEU A 179 5.98 -6.45 -24.44
N LEU A 180 5.78 -7.20 -25.53
CA LEU A 180 4.97 -6.74 -26.66
C LEU A 180 3.52 -6.50 -26.25
N ASP A 181 2.94 -7.42 -25.48
CA ASP A 181 1.58 -7.29 -24.94
C ASP A 181 1.49 -6.09 -24.02
N THR A 182 2.47 -5.90 -23.13
CA THR A 182 2.54 -4.72 -22.28
C THR A 182 2.58 -3.45 -23.11
N LEU A 183 3.47 -3.32 -24.11
CA LEU A 183 3.56 -2.11 -24.94
C LEU A 183 2.23 -1.79 -25.65
N MET A 184 1.57 -2.80 -26.23
CA MET A 184 0.27 -2.62 -26.87
C MET A 184 -0.82 -2.20 -25.87
N GLN A 185 -0.84 -2.82 -24.69
CA GLN A 185 -1.78 -2.48 -23.61
C GLN A 185 -1.56 -1.05 -23.11
N LEU A 186 -0.31 -0.66 -22.84
CA LEU A 186 0.01 0.67 -22.32
C LEU A 186 -0.36 1.77 -23.32
N LEU A 187 -0.11 1.56 -24.61
CA LEU A 187 -0.53 2.50 -25.64
C LEU A 187 -2.06 2.69 -25.68
N GLY A 188 -2.84 1.64 -25.39
CA GLY A 188 -4.30 1.73 -25.29
C GLY A 188 -4.81 2.38 -24.00
N LEU A 189 -4.02 2.39 -22.94
CA LEU A 189 -4.37 3.01 -21.65
C LEU A 189 -4.05 4.51 -21.63
N MET A 190 -2.97 4.93 -22.28
CA MET A 190 -2.50 6.32 -22.22
C MET A 190 -3.44 7.29 -22.97
N LYS A 191 -4.00 8.25 -22.25
CA LYS A 191 -4.85 9.33 -22.80
C LYS A 191 -4.09 10.19 -23.84
N SER A 192 -4.82 10.80 -24.77
CA SER A 192 -4.27 11.82 -25.70
C SER A 192 -3.61 12.97 -24.91
N GLY A 193 -2.47 13.45 -25.39
CA GLY A 193 -1.67 14.54 -24.84
C GLY A 193 -0.77 14.12 -23.69
N VAL A 194 -0.98 12.93 -23.11
CA VAL A 194 -0.22 12.47 -21.95
C VAL A 194 1.08 11.81 -22.42
N PHE A 195 2.19 12.46 -22.07
CA PHE A 195 3.56 11.99 -22.26
C PHE A 195 3.85 11.43 -23.69
N PRO A 196 3.65 12.26 -24.74
CA PRO A 196 3.70 11.81 -26.15
C PRO A 196 5.04 11.18 -26.55
N LYS A 197 6.16 11.66 -25.99
CA LYS A 197 7.49 11.08 -26.23
C LYS A 197 7.57 9.58 -25.87
N LEU A 198 6.90 9.16 -24.79
CA LEU A 198 6.90 7.76 -24.39
C LEU A 198 6.06 6.93 -25.37
N LYS A 199 4.87 7.43 -25.77
CA LYS A 199 4.03 6.80 -26.81
C LYS A 199 4.82 6.56 -28.09
N VAL A 200 5.53 7.58 -28.58
CA VAL A 200 6.35 7.49 -29.81
C VAL A 200 7.43 6.42 -29.69
N LEU A 201 8.13 6.32 -28.57
CA LEU A 201 9.17 5.28 -28.38
C LEU A 201 8.58 3.87 -28.37
N MET A 202 7.43 3.67 -27.72
CA MET A 202 6.73 2.38 -27.70
C MET A 202 6.22 2.00 -29.09
N LEU A 203 5.63 2.94 -29.84
CA LEU A 203 5.22 2.74 -31.22
C LEU A 203 6.41 2.43 -32.13
N MET A 204 7.53 3.12 -31.96
CA MET A 204 8.75 2.87 -32.73
C MET A 204 9.33 1.48 -32.42
N ALA A 205 9.28 1.03 -31.18
CA ALA A 205 9.67 -0.32 -30.80
C ALA A 205 8.77 -1.37 -31.47
N LEU A 206 7.44 -1.21 -31.43
CA LEU A 206 6.49 -2.12 -32.09
C LEU A 206 6.65 -2.12 -33.61
N TYR A 207 6.82 -0.95 -34.22
CA TYR A 207 7.12 -0.81 -35.65
C TYR A 207 8.40 -1.57 -36.00
N ASN A 208 9.48 -1.35 -35.27
CA ASN A 208 10.74 -2.05 -35.49
C ASN A 208 10.54 -3.56 -35.39
N VAL A 209 9.79 -4.06 -34.40
CA VAL A 209 9.48 -5.50 -34.25
C VAL A 209 8.69 -6.06 -35.43
N SER A 210 7.74 -5.28 -35.96
CA SER A 210 6.91 -5.66 -37.11
C SER A 210 7.70 -5.82 -38.42
N LEU A 211 8.97 -5.37 -38.48
CA LEU A 211 9.84 -5.63 -39.63
C LEU A 211 10.27 -7.11 -39.75
N SER A 212 10.09 -7.92 -38.71
CA SER A 212 10.27 -9.39 -38.77
C SER A 212 8.96 -10.10 -39.06
N VAL A 213 9.00 -11.23 -39.77
CA VAL A 213 7.81 -12.05 -40.04
C VAL A 213 7.16 -12.54 -38.75
N ASN A 214 7.98 -13.01 -37.79
CA ASN A 214 7.49 -13.47 -36.49
C ASN A 214 6.82 -12.33 -35.70
N GLY A 215 7.48 -11.17 -35.66
CA GLY A 215 6.95 -9.99 -34.97
C GLY A 215 5.67 -9.45 -35.59
N LEU A 216 5.62 -9.37 -36.93
CA LEU A 216 4.42 -8.96 -37.65
C LEU A 216 3.27 -9.94 -37.41
N THR A 217 3.53 -11.24 -37.51
CA THR A 217 2.52 -12.28 -37.28
C THR A 217 1.96 -12.14 -35.86
N TYR A 218 2.83 -12.10 -34.85
CA TYR A 218 2.44 -11.93 -33.45
C TYR A 218 1.59 -10.68 -33.21
N ILE A 219 2.04 -9.52 -33.70
CA ILE A 219 1.32 -8.24 -33.50
C ILE A 219 -0.02 -8.25 -34.25
N SER A 220 -0.07 -8.78 -35.48
CA SER A 220 -1.28 -8.79 -36.31
C SER A 220 -2.36 -9.77 -35.82
N GLU A 221 -1.96 -10.84 -35.14
CA GLU A 221 -2.88 -11.81 -34.54
C GLU A 221 -3.44 -11.33 -33.19
N SER A 222 -2.86 -10.27 -32.61
CA SER A 222 -3.36 -9.69 -31.36
C SER A 222 -4.75 -9.10 -31.56
N PRO A 223 -5.78 -9.55 -30.82
CA PRO A 223 -7.14 -9.00 -30.94
C PRO A 223 -7.22 -7.52 -30.51
N ALA A 224 -6.22 -7.03 -29.77
CA ALA A 224 -6.15 -5.65 -29.30
C ALA A 224 -5.64 -4.67 -30.37
N ILE A 225 -5.02 -5.15 -31.47
CA ILE A 225 -4.31 -4.28 -32.41
C ILE A 225 -5.24 -3.37 -33.20
N LEU A 226 -6.40 -3.87 -33.65
CA LEU A 226 -7.36 -3.06 -34.42
C LEU A 226 -8.00 -1.96 -33.56
N PRO A 227 -8.54 -2.25 -32.36
CA PRO A 227 -8.99 -1.20 -31.44
C PRO A 227 -7.89 -0.19 -31.13
N LEU A 228 -6.67 -0.65 -30.89
CA LEU A 228 -5.53 0.21 -30.58
C LEU A 228 -5.22 1.18 -31.73
N ILE A 229 -5.16 0.69 -32.98
CA ILE A 229 -4.92 1.53 -34.15
C ILE A 229 -6.04 2.57 -34.29
N CYS A 230 -7.31 2.18 -34.10
CA CYS A 230 -8.42 3.14 -34.13
C CYS A 230 -8.24 4.26 -33.11
N THR A 231 -7.92 3.92 -31.85
CA THR A 231 -7.67 4.90 -30.80
C THR A 231 -6.48 5.81 -31.13
N LEU A 232 -5.38 5.26 -31.64
CA LEU A 232 -4.19 6.04 -32.00
C LEU A 232 -4.39 6.96 -33.21
N LEU A 233 -5.29 6.61 -34.14
CA LEU A 233 -5.65 7.48 -35.26
C LEU A 233 -6.53 8.66 -34.84
N GLU A 234 -7.21 8.55 -33.69
CA GLU A 234 -8.03 9.61 -33.10
C GLU A 234 -7.22 10.56 -32.20
N ASP A 235 -6.00 10.16 -31.77
CA ASP A 235 -5.08 11.04 -31.05
C ASP A 235 -4.73 12.26 -31.93
N GLN A 236 -5.09 13.46 -31.46
CA GLN A 236 -4.81 14.72 -32.18
C GLN A 236 -3.38 15.23 -31.91
N ASP A 237 -2.55 14.45 -31.24
CA ASP A 237 -1.22 14.86 -30.80
C ASP A 237 -0.22 14.78 -31.96
N SER A 238 0.16 15.96 -32.46
CA SER A 238 1.32 16.12 -33.34
C SER A 238 2.55 16.49 -32.51
N GLU A 239 3.54 15.59 -32.49
CA GLU A 239 4.92 15.72 -31.95
C GLU A 239 5.14 16.50 -30.62
#